data_AF-A0A431WFI4-F1
#
_entry.id   AF-A0A431WFI4-F1
#
_cell.length_a   1.000
_cell.length_b   1.000
_cell.length_c   1.000
_cell.angle_alpha   90.00
_cell.angle_beta   90.00
_cell.angle_gamma   90.00
#
_symmetry.space_group_name_H-M   'P 1'
#
loop_
_entity.id
_entity.type
_entity.pdbx_description
1 polymer ?
#
loop_
_entity_poly.entity_id
_entity_poly.type
_entity_poly.pdbx_seq_one_letter_code
_entity_poly.pdbx_strand_id
1 'polypeptide(L)'
;MDMAKAIRQINKSVRNPVEEQIQAISELTKAIADNREALMTTLDILKGLHEMGVLPAVKAMLDNRTDIGAIAIQQANQPSMHNMIKNAMGAIKFFGSINPNEMQAIFKGLSIGFERSAEVVRNGEQKSLFQLGTSLRDPDVKASLTTMVEFLHGMGEAFNQENAEVN
;
A
#
# COMPACT_ATOMS: atom_id res chain seq x y z
N MET A 1 -22.65 -16.62 -71.48
CA MET A 1 -22.78 -16.59 -70.01
C MET A 1 -21.83 -17.65 -69.49
N ASP A 2 -20.63 -17.24 -69.09
CA ASP A 2 -19.58 -18.16 -68.65
C ASP A 2 -19.68 -18.30 -67.13
N MET A 3 -20.11 -19.47 -66.65
CA MET A 3 -20.27 -19.72 -65.22
C MET A 3 -18.92 -20.09 -64.61
N ALA A 4 -18.45 -19.28 -63.67
CA ALA A 4 -17.27 -19.57 -62.86
C ALA A 4 -17.45 -20.90 -62.10
N LYS A 5 -16.46 -21.80 -62.22
CA LYS A 5 -16.46 -23.09 -61.50
C LYS A 5 -16.25 -22.85 -60.00
N ALA A 6 -17.11 -23.46 -59.18
CA ALA A 6 -17.06 -23.35 -57.73
C ALA A 6 -15.73 -23.87 -57.16
N ILE A 7 -15.08 -23.08 -56.30
CA ILE A 7 -13.88 -23.48 -55.55
C ILE A 7 -14.29 -24.59 -54.55
N ARG A 8 -13.79 -25.81 -54.75
CA ARG A 8 -14.17 -26.99 -53.94
C ARG A 8 -13.12 -27.47 -52.94
N GLN A 9 -12.04 -26.73 -52.74
CA GLN A 9 -11.05 -27.07 -51.72
C GLN A 9 -10.67 -25.83 -50.91
N ILE A 10 -11.23 -25.74 -49.71
CA ILE A 10 -10.64 -24.93 -48.64
C ILE A 10 -9.59 -25.82 -48.00
N ASN A 11 -8.32 -25.60 -48.37
CA ASN A 11 -7.20 -26.26 -47.70
C ASN A 11 -7.02 -25.57 -46.35
N LYS A 12 -7.78 -26.01 -45.34
CA LYS A 12 -7.65 -25.51 -43.97
C LYS A 12 -6.30 -26.02 -43.48
N SER A 13 -5.29 -25.16 -43.49
CA SER A 13 -3.98 -25.45 -42.93
C SER A 13 -4.19 -25.92 -41.49
N VAL A 14 -4.06 -27.23 -41.26
CA VAL A 14 -4.02 -27.81 -39.93
C VAL A 14 -2.64 -27.45 -39.42
N ARG A 15 -2.58 -26.37 -38.64
CA ARG A 15 -1.34 -25.83 -38.08
C ARG A 15 -0.63 -26.96 -37.34
N ASN A 16 0.61 -27.24 -37.76
CA ASN A 16 1.39 -28.34 -37.23
C ASN A 16 1.71 -28.03 -35.75
N PRO A 17 1.42 -28.93 -34.79
CA PRO A 17 1.68 -28.68 -33.36
C PRO A 17 3.16 -28.36 -33.08
N VAL A 18 4.08 -28.85 -33.91
CA VAL A 18 5.51 -28.51 -33.83
C VAL A 18 5.76 -27.04 -34.19
N GLU A 19 5.07 -26.51 -35.20
CA GLU A 19 5.18 -25.10 -35.62
C GLU A 19 4.55 -24.16 -34.57
N GLU A 20 3.44 -24.55 -33.95
CA GLU A 20 2.84 -23.77 -32.84
C GLU A 20 3.77 -23.72 -31.62
N GLN A 21 4.43 -24.84 -31.30
CA GLN A 21 5.33 -24.91 -30.16
C GLN A 21 6.60 -24.09 -30.40
N ILE A 22 7.16 -24.15 -31.61
CA ILE A 22 8.30 -23.30 -32.01
C ILE A 22 7.92 -21.82 -31.95
N GLN A 23 6.71 -21.48 -32.43
CA GLN A 23 6.24 -20.10 -32.41
C GLN A 23 5.97 -19.59 -30.99
N ALA A 24 5.35 -20.40 -30.12
CA ALA A 24 5.13 -20.06 -28.72
C ALA A 24 6.45 -19.86 -27.95
N ILE A 25 7.45 -20.72 -28.21
CA ILE A 25 8.79 -20.56 -27.64
C ILE A 25 9.45 -19.29 -28.15
N SER A 26 9.34 -18.98 -29.45
CA SER A 26 9.89 -17.77 -30.04
C SER A 26 9.23 -16.50 -29.46
N GLU A 27 7.91 -16.50 -29.30
CA GLU A 27 7.15 -15.39 -28.71
C GLU A 27 7.51 -15.19 -27.23
N LEU A 28 7.62 -16.28 -26.47
CA LEU A 28 8.07 -16.24 -25.08
C LEU A 28 9.50 -15.73 -24.97
N THR A 29 10.40 -16.21 -25.83
CA THR A 29 11.81 -15.78 -25.86
C THR A 29 11.92 -14.28 -26.16
N LYS A 30 11.10 -13.79 -27.10
CA LYS A 30 11.03 -12.36 -27.41
C LYS A 30 10.49 -11.55 -26.24
N ALA A 31 9.39 -11.97 -25.62
CA ALA A 31 8.82 -11.30 -24.46
C ALA A 31 9.80 -11.25 -23.27
N ILE A 32 10.57 -12.32 -23.05
CA ILE A 32 11.62 -12.36 -22.02
C ILE A 32 12.78 -11.42 -22.38
N ALA A 33 13.21 -11.40 -23.65
CA ALA A 33 14.29 -10.52 -24.11
C ALA A 33 13.90 -9.04 -23.98
N ASP A 34 12.68 -8.68 -24.38
CA ASP A 34 12.16 -7.31 -24.34
C ASP A 34 11.96 -6.82 -22.89
N ASN A 35 11.78 -7.73 -21.92
CA ASN A 35 11.53 -7.41 -20.51
C ASN A 35 12.66 -7.86 -19.57
N ARG A 36 13.86 -8.09 -20.11
CA ARG A 36 14.99 -8.69 -19.39
C ARG A 36 15.29 -8.00 -18.05
N GLU A 37 15.34 -6.66 -18.03
CA GLU A 37 15.69 -5.89 -16.83
C GLU A 37 14.65 -6.03 -15.72
N ALA A 38 13.36 -5.92 -16.06
CA ALA A 38 12.26 -6.10 -15.12
C ALA A 38 12.20 -7.54 -14.56
N LEU A 39 12.48 -8.54 -15.41
CA LEU A 39 12.56 -9.94 -14.99
C LEU A 39 13.74 -10.20 -14.06
N MET A 40 14.93 -9.66 -14.38
CA MET A 40 16.10 -9.76 -13.50
C MET A 40 15.85 -9.12 -12.14
N THR A 41 15.26 -7.92 -12.12
CA THR A 41 14.89 -7.22 -10.88
C THR A 41 13.89 -8.04 -10.06
N THR A 42 12.89 -8.65 -10.71
CA THR A 42 11.93 -9.52 -10.05
C THR A 42 12.60 -10.76 -9.44
N LEU A 43 13.53 -11.37 -10.17
CA LEU A 43 14.31 -12.50 -9.67
C LEU A 43 15.18 -12.11 -8.47
N ASP A 44 15.82 -10.95 -8.49
CA ASP A 44 16.61 -10.45 -7.37
C ASP A 44 15.74 -10.17 -6.13
N ILE A 45 14.54 -9.62 -6.32
CA ILE A 45 13.56 -9.45 -5.23
C ILE A 45 13.13 -10.81 -4.68
N LEU A 46 12.75 -11.75 -5.54
CA LEU A 46 12.36 -13.10 -5.12
C LEU A 46 13.49 -13.82 -4.39
N LYS A 47 14.74 -13.63 -4.83
CA LYS A 47 15.92 -14.17 -4.19
C LYS A 47 16.14 -13.54 -2.81
N GLY A 48 16.05 -12.21 -2.69
CA GLY A 48 16.13 -11.53 -1.40
C GLY A 48 15.03 -11.99 -0.43
N LEU A 49 13.79 -12.11 -0.91
CA LEU A 49 12.66 -12.64 -0.13
C LEU A 49 12.86 -14.11 0.27
N HIS A 50 13.54 -14.91 -0.56
CA HIS A 50 13.91 -16.29 -0.23
C HIS A 50 14.98 -16.33 0.87
N GLU A 51 16.06 -15.56 0.71
CA GLU A 51 17.18 -15.50 1.65
C GLU A 51 16.78 -14.94 3.02
N MET A 52 15.85 -13.98 3.06
CA MET A 52 15.25 -13.47 4.30
C MET A 52 14.24 -14.43 4.95
N GLY A 53 13.97 -15.58 4.33
CA GLY A 53 13.04 -16.59 4.87
C GLY A 53 11.55 -16.30 4.62
N VAL A 54 11.20 -15.24 3.88
CA VAL A 54 9.81 -14.85 3.60
C VAL A 54 9.12 -15.88 2.70
N LEU A 55 9.73 -16.26 1.57
CA LEU A 55 9.14 -17.27 0.68
C LEU A 55 8.98 -18.64 1.35
N PRO A 56 10.00 -19.16 2.08
CA PRO A 56 9.84 -20.36 2.90
C PRO A 56 8.73 -20.26 3.96
N ALA A 57 8.59 -19.12 4.63
CA ALA A 57 7.54 -18.92 5.65
C ALA A 57 6.15 -18.94 5.02
N VAL A 58 5.94 -18.23 3.91
CA VAL A 58 4.67 -18.24 3.15
C VAL A 58 4.35 -19.65 2.65
N LYS A 59 5.36 -20.37 2.15
CA LYS A 59 5.20 -21.77 1.72
C LYS A 59 4.84 -22.67 2.90
N ALA A 60 5.53 -22.57 4.03
CA ALA A 60 5.24 -23.37 5.22
C ALA A 60 3.84 -23.08 5.78
N MET A 61 3.40 -21.82 5.76
CA MET A 61 2.03 -21.45 6.12
C MET A 61 1.01 -22.09 5.17
N LEU A 62 1.29 -22.08 3.86
CA LEU A 62 0.50 -22.79 2.87
C LEU A 62 0.59 -24.31 3.05
N ASP A 63 1.68 -24.91 3.47
CA ASP A 63 1.72 -26.37 3.58
C ASP A 63 0.94 -26.85 4.82
N ASN A 64 0.77 -25.99 5.82
CA ASN A 64 0.10 -26.28 7.11
C ASN A 64 -1.30 -25.63 7.27
N ARG A 65 -2.03 -25.42 6.16
CA ARG A 65 -3.33 -24.68 6.11
C ARG A 65 -4.38 -25.19 7.11
N THR A 66 -4.44 -26.51 7.30
CA THR A 66 -5.49 -27.18 8.08
C THR A 66 -5.25 -27.17 9.59
N ASP A 67 -3.99 -27.22 10.03
CA ASP A 67 -3.65 -27.28 11.47
C ASP A 67 -3.52 -25.88 12.09
N ILE A 68 -3.13 -24.88 11.30
CA ILE A 68 -2.96 -23.50 11.79
C ILE A 68 -4.28 -22.73 11.75
N GLY A 69 -5.14 -22.94 10.75
CA GLY A 69 -6.36 -22.15 10.57
C GLY A 69 -7.38 -22.30 11.70
N ALA A 70 -7.68 -23.53 12.12
CA ALA A 70 -8.66 -23.79 13.19
C ALA A 70 -8.13 -23.32 14.56
N ILE A 71 -6.85 -23.57 14.85
CA ILE A 71 -6.21 -23.16 16.11
C ILE A 71 -6.07 -21.64 16.17
N ALA A 72 -5.72 -20.99 15.06
CA ALA A 72 -5.61 -19.53 14.99
C ALA A 72 -6.98 -18.84 15.15
N ILE A 73 -8.05 -19.37 14.56
CA ILE A 73 -9.41 -18.85 14.78
C ILE A 73 -9.84 -19.04 16.23
N GLN A 74 -9.56 -20.21 16.82
CA GLN A 74 -9.93 -20.49 18.21
C GLN A 74 -9.12 -19.63 19.20
N GLN A 75 -7.85 -19.36 18.91
CA GLN A 75 -6.99 -18.41 19.63
C GLN A 75 -7.46 -16.96 19.46
N ALA A 76 -7.80 -16.54 18.24
CA ALA A 76 -8.37 -15.21 17.99
C ALA A 76 -9.74 -15.03 18.65
N ASN A 77 -10.51 -16.10 18.83
CA ASN A 77 -11.79 -16.07 19.50
C ASN A 77 -11.67 -16.19 21.03
N GLN A 78 -10.46 -16.29 21.58
CA GLN A 78 -10.26 -16.21 23.02
C GLN A 78 -10.70 -14.84 23.54
N PRO A 79 -11.32 -14.76 24.74
CA PRO A 79 -11.73 -13.48 25.34
C PRO A 79 -10.58 -12.47 25.47
N SER A 80 -9.35 -12.95 25.66
CA SER A 80 -8.14 -12.15 25.68
C SER A 80 -7.92 -11.36 24.39
N MET A 81 -8.31 -11.91 23.23
CA MET A 81 -8.15 -11.30 21.91
C MET A 81 -9.32 -10.40 21.50
N HIS A 82 -10.47 -10.49 22.17
CA HIS A 82 -11.66 -9.70 21.80
C HIS A 82 -11.39 -8.19 21.81
N ASN A 83 -10.68 -7.68 22.82
CA ASN A 83 -10.32 -6.27 22.90
C ASN A 83 -9.33 -5.86 21.81
N MET A 84 -8.36 -6.72 21.50
CA MET A 84 -7.39 -6.47 20.43
C MET A 84 -8.09 -6.38 19.07
N ILE A 85 -9.00 -7.32 18.80
CA ILE A 85 -9.79 -7.36 17.56
C ILE A 85 -10.73 -6.15 17.49
N LYS A 86 -11.39 -5.80 18.59
CA LYS A 86 -12.25 -4.61 18.66
C LYS A 86 -11.47 -3.33 18.37
N ASN A 87 -10.29 -3.17 18.98
CA ASN A 87 -9.42 -2.02 18.74
C ASN A 87 -8.90 -1.99 17.30
N ALA A 88 -8.51 -3.13 16.73
CA ALA A 88 -8.06 -3.24 15.35
C ALA A 88 -9.17 -2.88 14.36
N MET A 89 -10.40 -3.40 14.55
CA MET A 89 -11.56 -3.03 13.74
C MET A 89 -11.90 -1.55 13.89
N GLY A 90 -11.80 -1.00 15.11
CA GLY A 90 -11.97 0.42 15.37
C GLY A 90 -10.95 1.27 14.59
N ALA A 91 -9.67 0.88 14.62
CA ALA A 91 -8.62 1.54 13.85
C ALA A 91 -8.88 1.47 12.34
N ILE A 92 -9.25 0.29 11.80
CA ILE A 92 -9.61 0.13 10.39
C ILE A 92 -10.76 1.05 10.00
N LYS A 93 -11.83 1.10 10.81
CA LYS A 93 -12.98 1.95 10.56
C LYS A 93 -12.59 3.43 10.59
N PHE A 94 -11.77 3.83 11.56
CA PHE A 94 -11.23 5.19 11.64
C PHE A 94 -10.44 5.54 10.38
N PHE A 95 -9.42 4.75 10.01
CA PHE A 95 -8.62 5.02 8.81
C PHE A 95 -9.46 5.01 7.53
N GLY A 96 -10.43 4.11 7.41
CA GLY A 96 -11.34 4.05 6.27
C GLY A 96 -12.34 5.21 6.21
N SER A 97 -12.59 5.91 7.32
CA SER A 97 -13.46 7.09 7.37
C SER A 97 -12.78 8.40 6.99
N ILE A 98 -11.44 8.43 7.01
CA ILE A 98 -10.67 9.63 6.65
C ILE A 98 -10.69 9.83 5.13
N ASN A 99 -10.94 11.05 4.68
CA ASN A 99 -10.85 11.40 3.27
C ASN A 99 -9.38 11.26 2.77
N PRO A 100 -9.10 10.48 1.71
CA PRO A 100 -7.74 10.29 1.21
C PRO A 100 -7.03 11.58 0.77
N ASN A 101 -7.78 12.60 0.32
CA ASN A 101 -7.21 13.88 -0.10
C ASN A 101 -6.77 14.72 1.10
N GLU A 102 -7.55 14.71 2.18
CA GLU A 102 -7.21 15.39 3.43
C GLU A 102 -5.99 14.75 4.10
N MET A 103 -5.95 13.41 4.12
CA MET A 103 -4.80 12.66 4.62
C MET A 103 -3.51 12.97 3.85
N GLN A 104 -3.59 13.05 2.51
CA GLN A 104 -2.46 13.42 1.67
C GLN A 104 -1.93 14.83 1.98
N ALA A 105 -2.83 15.79 2.23
CA ALA A 105 -2.42 17.15 2.59
C ALA A 105 -1.64 17.18 3.92
N ILE A 106 -2.11 16.42 4.92
CA ILE A 106 -1.42 16.27 6.22
C ILE A 106 -0.05 15.64 6.02
N PHE A 107 0.05 14.51 5.30
CA PHE A 107 1.32 13.85 5.05
C PHE A 107 2.31 14.73 4.30
N LYS A 108 1.85 15.46 3.28
CA LYS A 108 2.69 16.42 2.56
C LYS A 108 3.21 17.52 3.50
N GLY A 109 2.35 18.06 4.36
CA GLY A 109 2.73 19.05 5.36
C GLY A 109 3.79 18.52 6.33
N LEU A 110 3.64 17.29 6.82
CA LEU A 110 4.60 16.62 7.69
C LEU A 110 5.95 16.40 7.00
N SER A 111 5.96 15.93 5.75
CA SER A 111 7.20 15.74 4.97
C SER A 111 7.94 17.06 4.78
N ILE A 112 7.25 18.13 4.39
CA ILE A 112 7.85 19.47 4.23
C ILE A 112 8.39 19.97 5.57
N GLY A 113 7.65 19.77 6.68
CA GLY A 113 8.10 20.13 8.02
C GLY A 113 9.38 19.40 8.43
N PHE A 114 9.47 18.09 8.14
CA PHE A 114 10.65 17.28 8.39
C PHE A 114 11.86 17.75 7.59
N GLU A 115 11.69 18.04 6.29
CA GLU A 115 12.75 18.58 5.44
C GLU A 115 13.29 19.92 5.96
N ARG A 116 12.39 20.84 6.32
CA ARG A 116 12.75 22.16 6.87
C ARG A 116 13.45 22.04 8.23
N SER A 117 13.00 21.12 9.09
CA SER A 117 13.65 20.85 10.37
C SER A 117 15.06 20.27 10.17
N ALA A 118 15.21 19.32 9.25
CA ALA A 118 16.50 18.73 8.92
C ALA A 118 17.47 19.78 8.36
N GLU A 119 17.01 20.75 7.58
CA GLU A 119 17.81 21.86 7.09
C GLU A 119 18.31 22.78 8.22
N VAL A 120 17.43 23.14 9.16
CA VAL A 120 17.82 23.91 10.36
C VAL A 120 18.88 23.17 11.18
N VAL A 121 18.73 21.85 11.36
CA VAL A 121 19.72 21.02 12.07
C VAL A 121 21.05 20.98 11.32
N ARG A 122 21.05 20.85 9.99
CA ARG A 122 22.27 20.81 9.16
C ARG A 122 23.02 22.14 9.15
N ASN A 123 22.29 23.25 9.00
CA ASN A 123 22.88 24.56 8.81
C ASN A 123 23.19 25.26 10.15
N GLY A 124 22.66 24.75 11.26
CA GLY A 124 22.85 25.33 12.60
C GLY A 124 22.17 26.69 12.80
N GLU A 125 21.37 27.14 11.83
CA GLU A 125 20.70 28.43 11.85
C GLU A 125 19.52 28.41 12.82
N GLN A 126 19.76 28.89 14.04
CA GLN A 126 18.72 29.06 15.04
C GLN A 126 18.03 30.40 14.88
N LYS A 127 16.69 30.39 14.85
CA LYS A 127 15.90 31.61 14.90
C LYS A 127 16.00 32.25 16.28
N SER A 128 16.13 33.58 16.33
CA SER A 128 16.05 34.31 17.61
C SER A 128 14.64 34.26 18.19
N LEU A 129 14.49 34.46 19.51
CA LEU A 129 13.18 34.46 20.18
C LEU A 129 12.20 35.47 19.56
N PHE A 130 12.70 36.63 19.12
CA PHE A 130 11.90 37.62 18.40
C PHE A 130 11.40 37.10 17.06
N GLN A 131 12.28 36.46 16.27
CA GLN A 131 11.94 35.87 14.98
C GLN A 131 10.92 34.72 15.11
N LEU A 132 11.02 33.93 16.19
CA LEU A 132 10.04 32.90 16.53
C LEU A 132 8.67 33.52 16.85
N GLY A 133 8.65 34.58 17.69
CA GLY A 133 7.43 35.31 18.00
C GLY A 133 6.77 35.93 16.76
N THR A 134 7.56 36.49 15.83
CA THR A 134 7.02 37.00 14.56
C THR A 134 6.55 35.89 13.62
N SER A 135 7.14 34.68 13.72
CA SER A 135 6.73 33.54 12.89
C SER A 135 5.31 33.07 13.20
N LEU A 136 4.75 33.37 14.38
CA LEU A 136 3.34 33.09 14.69
C LEU A 136 2.37 33.89 13.82
N ARG A 137 2.80 35.00 13.23
CA ARG A 137 2.01 35.81 12.28
C ARG A 137 2.11 35.31 10.85
N ASP A 138 3.05 34.42 10.57
CA ASP A 138 3.20 33.79 9.26
C ASP A 138 1.92 33.01 8.91
N PRO A 139 1.39 33.16 7.68
CA PRO A 139 0.14 32.51 7.28
C PRO A 139 0.20 30.98 7.36
N ASP A 140 1.35 30.35 7.08
CA ASP A 140 1.50 28.90 7.08
C ASP A 140 1.56 28.35 8.53
N VAL A 141 2.27 29.07 9.41
CA VAL A 141 2.34 28.73 10.85
C VAL A 141 0.96 28.89 11.48
N LYS A 142 0.27 29.99 11.18
CA LYS A 142 -1.08 30.26 11.69
C LYS A 142 -2.08 29.18 11.23
N ALA A 143 -2.06 28.80 9.95
CA ALA A 143 -2.92 27.73 9.44
C ALA A 143 -2.71 26.42 10.21
N SER A 144 -1.45 26.02 10.42
CA SER A 144 -1.10 24.80 11.16
C SER A 144 -1.57 24.85 12.63
N LEU A 145 -1.37 25.99 13.30
CA LEU A 145 -1.82 26.20 14.68
C LEU A 145 -3.35 26.16 14.78
N THR A 146 -4.06 26.80 13.86
CA THR A 146 -5.53 26.75 13.81
C THR A 146 -6.00 25.30 13.66
N THR A 147 -5.46 24.53 12.71
CA THR A 147 -5.81 23.12 12.54
C THR A 147 -5.55 22.30 13.79
N MET A 148 -4.42 22.53 14.47
CA MET A 148 -4.11 21.84 15.73
C MET A 148 -5.13 22.17 16.83
N VAL A 149 -5.52 23.45 16.95
CA VAL A 149 -6.53 23.87 17.94
C VAL A 149 -7.89 23.23 17.68
N GLU A 150 -8.35 23.21 16.42
CA GLU A 150 -9.62 22.57 16.05
C GLU A 150 -9.59 21.05 16.28
N PHE A 151 -8.45 20.40 15.99
CA PHE A 151 -8.26 18.97 16.31
C PHE A 151 -8.36 18.70 17.81
N LEU A 152 -7.71 19.52 18.64
CA LEU A 152 -7.80 19.43 20.10
C LEU A 152 -9.23 19.68 20.59
N HIS A 153 -9.95 20.63 19.98
CA HIS A 153 -11.34 20.94 20.30
C HIS A 153 -12.24 19.72 20.06
N GLY A 154 -12.17 19.10 18.88
CA GLY A 154 -12.96 17.91 18.56
C GLY A 154 -12.66 16.71 19.47
N MET A 155 -11.40 16.51 19.88
CA MET A 155 -11.07 15.49 20.89
C MET A 155 -11.72 15.78 22.24
N GLY A 156 -11.69 17.04 22.68
CA GLY A 156 -12.33 17.46 23.92
C GLY A 156 -13.85 17.27 23.92
N GLU A 157 -14.51 17.55 22.79
CA GLU A 157 -15.95 17.28 22.62
C GLU A 157 -16.27 15.79 22.80
N ALA A 158 -15.49 14.91 22.18
CA ALA A 158 -15.69 13.46 22.30
C ALA A 158 -15.53 12.97 23.75
N PHE A 159 -14.49 13.41 24.46
CA PHE A 159 -14.27 13.02 25.86
C PHE A 159 -15.40 13.50 26.78
N ASN A 160 -15.91 14.72 26.56
CA ASN A 160 -17.00 15.26 27.37
C ASN A 160 -18.32 14.52 27.11
N GLN A 161 -18.59 14.09 25.87
CA GLN A 161 -19.76 13.29 25.54
C GLN A 161 -19.69 11.90 26.21
N GLU A 162 -18.55 11.21 26.12
CA GLU A 162 -18.35 9.91 26.77
C GLU A 162 -18.53 10.02 28.29
N ASN A 163 -17.97 11.05 28.92
CA ASN A 163 -18.14 11.29 30.36
C ASN A 163 -19.58 11.63 30.74
N ALA A 164 -20.38 12.22 29.84
CA ALA A 164 -21.78 12.53 30.09
C ALA A 164 -22.71 11.30 29.95
N GLU A 165 -22.33 10.30 29.14
CA GLU A 165 -23.09 9.04 29.00
C GLU A 165 -22.83 8.04 30.15
N VAL A 166 -21.75 8.23 30.90
CA VAL A 166 -21.33 7.37 32.02
C VAL A 166 -21.90 7.83 33.38
N ASN A 167 -22.48 9.04 33.45
CA ASN A 167 -23.11 9.62 34.67
C ASN A 167 -24.63 9.62 34.59
#